data_AF-A0A3C1A2E5-F1
#
_entry.id   AF-A0A3C1A2E5-F1
#
_cell.length_a   1.000
_cell.length_b   1.000
_cell.length_c   1.000
_cell.angle_alpha   90.00
_cell.angle_beta   90.00
_cell.angle_gamma   90.00
#
_symmetry.space_group_name_H-M   'P 1'
#
loop_
_entity.id
_entity.type
_entity.pdbx_description
1 polymer ?
#
loop_
_entity_poly.entity_id
_entity_poly.type
_entity_poly.pdbx_seq_one_letter_code
_entity_poly.pdbx_strand_id
1 'polypeptide(L)'
;MTWKRHLNDDPLPWLLESGPDNSGVRYSTLTDLPERPADDAELVAARQAIMETGPVPTIEAAIQTGVEFLLSRDPALADYPAGWSDKPSRSWFRFGFPVFYVTDVLQSLEALTSLGLGSDPRLKSALELMLSKQDKQGRWKMEYTYKGKTWADMEKKGQPSKWVTLRALRVLKGVYG
;
A
#
# COMPACT_ATOMS: atom_id res chain seq x y z
N MET A 1 -9.52 -31.99 -8.60
CA MET A 1 -9.69 -31.17 -7.39
C MET A 1 -10.68 -31.81 -6.43
N THR A 2 -10.25 -32.16 -5.23
CA THR A 2 -11.00 -32.94 -4.21
C THR A 2 -12.10 -32.15 -3.49
N TRP A 3 -12.06 -30.81 -3.54
CA TRP A 3 -13.05 -29.97 -2.86
C TRP A 3 -14.40 -29.89 -3.58
N LYS A 4 -14.42 -30.06 -4.92
CA LYS A 4 -15.64 -29.94 -5.74
C LYS A 4 -16.76 -30.91 -5.34
N ARG A 5 -16.41 -32.05 -4.73
CA ARG A 5 -17.38 -33.04 -4.19
C ARG A 5 -18.24 -32.50 -3.04
N HIS A 6 -17.84 -31.36 -2.44
CA HIS A 6 -18.59 -30.70 -1.38
C HIS A 6 -19.60 -29.67 -1.91
N LEU A 7 -19.63 -29.43 -3.23
CA LEU A 7 -20.60 -28.54 -3.86
C LEU A 7 -21.87 -29.30 -4.26
N ASN A 8 -23.02 -28.62 -4.20
CA ASN A 8 -24.29 -29.17 -4.69
C ASN A 8 -24.37 -29.17 -6.22
N ASP A 9 -23.65 -28.26 -6.89
CA ASP A 9 -23.55 -28.14 -8.36
C ASP A 9 -22.28 -27.35 -8.73
N ASP A 10 -21.94 -27.22 -10.02
CA ASP A 10 -20.80 -26.45 -10.51
C ASP A 10 -21.13 -24.95 -10.70
N PRO A 11 -20.63 -24.04 -9.85
CA PRO A 11 -20.88 -22.60 -9.99
C PRO A 11 -19.96 -21.92 -11.02
N LEU A 12 -18.95 -22.63 -11.56
CA LEU A 12 -17.95 -22.01 -12.43
C LEU A 12 -18.56 -21.35 -13.67
N PRO A 13 -19.56 -21.93 -14.37
CA PRO A 13 -20.18 -21.27 -15.51
C PRO A 13 -20.77 -19.89 -15.16
N TRP A 14 -21.42 -19.77 -13.99
CA TRP A 14 -21.99 -18.52 -13.50
C TRP A 14 -20.92 -17.50 -13.11
N LEU A 15 -19.89 -17.94 -12.36
CA LEU A 15 -18.78 -17.06 -11.97
C LEU A 15 -17.96 -16.57 -13.17
N LEU A 16 -17.91 -17.36 -14.25
CA LEU A 16 -17.21 -17.05 -15.48
C LEU A 16 -18.08 -16.29 -16.50
N GLU A 17 -19.30 -15.87 -16.18
CA GLU A 17 -20.09 -15.05 -17.09
C GLU A 17 -19.33 -13.76 -17.50
N SER A 18 -19.49 -13.34 -18.75
CA SER A 18 -18.88 -12.10 -19.22
C SER A 18 -19.81 -10.91 -18.95
N GLY A 19 -19.24 -9.77 -18.58
CA GLY A 19 -20.00 -8.55 -18.36
C GLY A 19 -19.20 -7.52 -17.56
N PRO A 20 -19.49 -6.21 -17.72
CA PRO A 20 -18.75 -5.15 -17.03
C PRO A 20 -18.82 -5.28 -15.51
N ASP A 21 -19.98 -5.69 -14.97
CA ASP A 21 -20.20 -5.85 -13.53
C ASP A 21 -19.59 -7.15 -12.97
N ASN A 22 -19.26 -8.13 -13.82
CA ASN A 22 -18.70 -9.43 -13.42
C ASN A 22 -17.20 -9.58 -13.72
N SER A 23 -16.57 -8.59 -14.38
CA SER A 23 -15.17 -8.62 -14.80
C SER A 23 -14.21 -9.00 -13.65
N GLY A 24 -14.40 -8.40 -12.47
CA GLY A 24 -13.60 -8.68 -11.28
C GLY A 24 -13.78 -10.11 -10.76
N VAL A 25 -15.03 -10.58 -10.66
CA VAL A 25 -15.35 -11.95 -10.21
C VAL A 25 -14.77 -12.97 -11.19
N ARG A 26 -14.91 -12.75 -12.50
CA ARG A 26 -14.34 -13.61 -13.53
C ARG A 26 -12.81 -13.67 -13.44
N TYR A 27 -12.14 -12.53 -13.27
CA TYR A 27 -10.68 -12.48 -13.09
C TYR A 27 -10.22 -13.25 -11.84
N SER A 28 -10.83 -13.01 -10.68
CA SER A 28 -10.51 -13.74 -9.45
C SER A 28 -10.79 -15.24 -9.60
N THR A 29 -11.92 -15.60 -10.22
CA THR A 29 -12.29 -16.99 -10.47
C THR A 29 -11.21 -17.69 -11.30
N LEU A 30 -10.72 -17.07 -12.38
CA LEU A 30 -9.67 -17.63 -13.24
C LEU A 30 -8.29 -17.68 -12.55
N THR A 31 -8.03 -16.80 -11.59
CA THR A 31 -6.75 -16.74 -10.85
C THR A 31 -6.69 -17.74 -9.70
N ASP A 32 -7.81 -17.91 -8.98
CA ASP A 32 -7.81 -18.58 -7.67
C ASP A 32 -8.30 -20.03 -7.71
N LEU A 33 -9.19 -20.39 -8.66
CA LEU A 33 -9.90 -21.67 -8.62
C LEU A 33 -9.38 -22.73 -9.59
N PRO A 34 -9.17 -22.47 -10.89
CA PRO A 34 -8.64 -23.46 -11.80
C PRO A 34 -7.10 -23.44 -11.81
N GLU A 35 -6.46 -24.62 -11.81
CA GLU A 35 -5.03 -24.75 -12.14
C GLU A 35 -4.86 -24.55 -13.64
N ARG A 36 -4.87 -23.29 -14.09
CA ARG A 36 -4.61 -22.89 -15.46
C ARG A 36 -3.20 -22.30 -15.58
N PRO A 37 -2.52 -22.47 -16.73
CA PRO A 37 -1.29 -21.76 -17.01
C PRO A 37 -1.49 -20.24 -16.93
N ALA A 38 -0.46 -19.50 -16.50
CA ALA A 38 -0.53 -18.04 -16.37
C ALA A 38 -0.70 -17.30 -17.72
N ASP A 39 -0.42 -17.98 -18.84
CA ASP A 39 -0.59 -17.51 -20.22
C ASP A 39 -1.92 -17.98 -20.85
N ASP A 40 -2.85 -18.51 -20.05
CA ASP A 40 -4.21 -18.83 -20.49
C ASP A 40 -4.87 -17.57 -21.09
N ALA A 41 -5.33 -17.69 -22.34
CA ALA A 41 -5.88 -16.56 -23.09
C ALA A 41 -7.13 -15.95 -22.42
N GLU A 42 -7.92 -16.74 -21.69
CA GLU A 42 -9.07 -16.22 -20.94
C GLU A 42 -8.64 -15.42 -19.72
N LEU A 43 -7.56 -15.81 -19.05
CA LEU A 43 -6.99 -15.05 -17.94
C LEU A 43 -6.41 -13.71 -18.41
N VAL A 44 -5.69 -13.71 -19.54
CA VAL A 44 -5.17 -12.49 -20.16
C VAL A 44 -6.32 -11.55 -20.54
N ALA A 45 -7.37 -12.07 -21.18
CA ALA A 45 -8.55 -11.29 -21.54
C ALA A 45 -9.31 -10.76 -20.31
N ALA A 46 -9.48 -11.57 -19.26
CA ALA A 46 -10.12 -11.14 -18.02
C ALA A 46 -9.31 -10.04 -17.31
N ARG A 47 -7.98 -10.14 -17.35
CA ARG A 47 -7.09 -9.09 -16.82
C ARG A 47 -7.24 -7.78 -17.60
N GLN A 48 -7.36 -7.83 -18.92
CA GLN A 48 -7.62 -6.63 -19.72
C GLN A 48 -9.01 -6.05 -19.42
N ALA A 49 -10.03 -6.91 -19.32
CA ALA A 49 -11.41 -6.49 -19.06
C ALA A 49 -11.57 -5.76 -17.72
N ILE A 50 -10.89 -6.20 -16.65
CA ILE A 50 -10.92 -5.45 -15.39
C ILE A 50 -10.28 -4.08 -15.52
N MET A 51 -9.25 -3.90 -16.36
CA MET A 51 -8.64 -2.57 -16.53
C MET A 51 -9.53 -1.59 -17.29
N GLU A 52 -10.51 -2.08 -18.05
CA GLU A 52 -11.38 -1.25 -18.90
C GLU A 52 -12.79 -1.09 -18.34
N THR A 53 -13.25 -2.03 -17.52
CA THR A 53 -14.66 -2.09 -17.06
C THR A 53 -14.78 -2.42 -15.58
N GLY A 54 -15.98 -2.25 -15.04
CA GLY A 54 -16.24 -2.49 -13.62
C GLY A 54 -15.60 -1.43 -12.72
N PRO A 55 -15.24 -1.76 -11.47
CA PRO A 55 -14.79 -0.77 -10.48
C PRO A 55 -13.32 -0.35 -10.63
N VAL A 56 -12.49 -1.16 -11.29
CA VAL A 56 -11.04 -0.96 -11.35
C VAL A 56 -10.62 0.35 -12.05
N PRO A 57 -11.21 0.79 -13.19
CA PRO A 57 -10.89 2.10 -13.76
C PRO A 57 -11.12 3.26 -12.78
N THR A 58 -12.20 3.18 -11.99
CA THR A 58 -12.51 4.17 -10.95
C THR A 58 -11.51 4.11 -9.80
N ILE A 59 -11.07 2.91 -9.42
CA ILE A 59 -10.03 2.71 -8.40
C ILE A 59 -8.70 3.30 -8.87
N GLU A 60 -8.29 3.02 -10.11
CA GLU A 60 -7.06 3.59 -10.71
C GLU A 60 -7.11 5.12 -10.77
N ALA A 61 -8.25 5.70 -11.17
CA ALA A 61 -8.44 7.15 -11.14
C ALA A 61 -8.34 7.73 -9.72
N ALA A 62 -8.87 7.03 -8.71
CA ALA A 62 -8.75 7.42 -7.31
C ALA A 62 -7.30 7.30 -6.80
N ILE A 63 -6.57 6.25 -7.19
CA ILE A 63 -5.14 6.09 -6.89
C ILE A 63 -4.36 7.26 -7.48
N GLN A 64 -4.56 7.59 -8.76
CA GLN A 64 -3.87 8.71 -9.40
C GLN A 64 -4.17 10.04 -8.71
N THR A 65 -5.43 10.26 -8.32
CA THR A 65 -5.83 11.45 -7.55
C THR A 65 -5.09 11.53 -6.22
N GLY A 66 -4.96 10.40 -5.51
CA GLY A 66 -4.20 10.31 -4.26
C GLY A 66 -2.71 10.56 -4.46
N VAL A 67 -2.12 10.01 -5.53
CA VAL A 67 -0.72 10.24 -5.90
C VAL A 67 -0.47 11.73 -6.15
N GLU A 68 -1.29 12.37 -6.99
CA GLU A 68 -1.15 13.81 -7.27
C GLU A 68 -1.32 14.63 -6.00
N PHE A 69 -2.26 14.28 -5.13
CA PHE A 69 -2.42 14.98 -3.85
C PHE A 69 -1.17 14.85 -2.96
N LEU A 70 -0.68 13.62 -2.75
CA LEU A 70 0.50 13.39 -1.90
C LEU A 70 1.76 14.05 -2.46
N LEU A 71 1.88 14.16 -3.78
CA LEU A 71 3.01 14.79 -4.46
C LEU A 71 2.80 16.27 -4.79
N SER A 72 1.64 16.85 -4.47
CA SER A 72 1.34 18.28 -4.67
C SER A 72 2.09 19.20 -3.70
N ARG A 73 2.69 18.62 -2.65
CA ARG A 73 3.36 19.27 -1.52
C ARG A 73 4.60 18.47 -1.15
N ASP A 74 5.54 19.09 -0.43
CA ASP A 74 6.74 18.38 -0.01
C ASP A 74 6.41 17.51 1.22
N PRO A 75 6.45 16.17 1.13
CA PRO A 75 6.12 15.31 2.27
C PRO A 75 7.08 15.51 3.46
N ALA A 76 8.30 16.05 3.24
CA ALA A 76 9.24 16.40 4.29
C ALA A 76 8.88 17.71 5.02
N LEU A 77 8.06 18.56 4.43
CA LEU A 77 7.51 19.78 5.07
C LEU A 77 6.11 19.56 5.63
N ALA A 78 5.35 18.64 5.03
CA ALA A 78 3.98 18.33 5.39
C ALA A 78 3.05 19.55 5.26
N ASP A 79 3.28 20.41 4.27
CA ASP A 79 2.52 21.64 3.99
C ASP A 79 1.19 21.37 3.25
N TYR A 80 0.55 20.24 3.56
CA TYR A 80 -0.75 19.89 3.03
C TYR A 80 -1.86 20.80 3.60
N PRO A 81 -2.94 21.04 2.84
CA PRO A 81 -4.10 21.76 3.35
C PRO A 81 -4.71 21.03 4.55
N ALA A 82 -4.60 21.61 5.74
CA ALA A 82 -5.14 21.03 6.97
C ALA A 82 -6.45 21.70 7.43
N GLY A 83 -6.74 22.94 7.04
CA GLY A 83 -8.02 23.61 7.35
C GLY A 83 -8.27 23.98 8.83
N TRP A 84 -7.55 23.40 9.79
CA TRP A 84 -7.69 23.67 11.24
C TRP A 84 -6.38 24.11 11.92
N SER A 85 -5.24 24.10 11.22
CA SER A 85 -3.96 24.55 11.74
C SER A 85 -2.98 24.92 10.63
N ASP A 86 -2.21 25.98 10.83
CA ASP A 86 -1.14 26.40 9.91
C ASP A 86 0.15 25.58 10.07
N LYS A 87 0.25 24.74 11.12
CA LYS A 87 1.44 23.93 11.40
C LYS A 87 1.12 22.44 11.29
N PRO A 88 1.99 21.65 10.65
CA PRO A 88 1.79 20.21 10.59
C PRO A 88 1.89 19.58 11.98
N SER A 89 1.16 18.49 12.18
CA SER A 89 1.28 17.69 13.40
C SER A 89 2.70 17.17 13.54
N ARG A 90 3.29 17.34 14.73
CA ARG A 90 4.63 16.81 15.04
C ARG A 90 4.72 15.29 14.88
N SER A 91 3.59 14.59 14.95
CA SER A 91 3.55 13.13 14.77
C SER A 91 3.87 12.70 13.34
N TRP A 92 3.66 13.56 12.34
CA TRP A 92 4.01 13.30 10.94
C TRP A 92 5.50 12.91 10.78
N PHE A 93 6.35 13.48 11.63
CA PHE A 93 7.80 13.28 11.59
C PHE A 93 8.31 12.21 12.56
N ARG A 94 7.43 11.46 13.23
CA ARG A 94 7.77 10.45 14.25
C ARG A 94 7.40 9.06 13.76
N PHE A 95 8.39 8.30 13.30
CA PHE A 95 8.14 6.97 12.77
C PHE A 95 7.61 6.02 13.84
N GLY A 96 6.52 5.33 13.55
CA GLY A 96 5.83 4.50 14.53
C GLY A 96 5.30 3.18 13.99
N PHE A 97 4.88 2.34 14.93
CA PHE A 97 4.10 1.14 14.67
C PHE A 97 3.28 0.75 15.91
N PRO A 98 2.06 0.20 15.76
CA PRO A 98 1.29 0.06 14.52
C PRO A 98 0.88 1.42 13.93
N VAL A 99 0.54 1.44 12.64
CA VAL A 99 0.00 2.62 11.97
C VAL A 99 -1.53 2.54 12.00
N PHE A 100 -2.17 3.53 12.62
CA PHE A 100 -3.64 3.66 12.66
C PHE A 100 -4.05 5.05 12.18
N TYR A 101 -4.78 5.82 12.99
CA TYR A 101 -5.25 7.16 12.65
C TYR A 101 -4.14 8.24 12.71
N VAL A 102 -3.01 7.96 13.38
CA VAL A 102 -1.83 8.84 13.33
C VAL A 102 -0.88 8.25 12.30
N THR A 103 -0.70 9.01 11.23
CA THR A 103 0.21 8.69 10.14
C THR A 103 1.55 9.42 10.31
N ASP A 104 2.55 8.96 9.56
CA ASP A 104 3.88 9.53 9.43
C ASP A 104 4.27 9.63 7.95
N VAL A 105 5.27 10.47 7.63
CA VAL A 105 5.79 10.60 6.26
C VAL A 105 6.25 9.26 5.68
N LEU A 106 6.68 8.33 6.53
CA LEU A 106 7.11 7.00 6.11
C LEU A 106 5.97 6.20 5.48
N GLN A 107 4.72 6.36 5.94
CA GLN A 107 3.56 5.71 5.32
C GLN A 107 3.30 6.21 3.91
N SER A 108 3.48 7.52 3.67
CA SER A 108 3.34 8.11 2.34
C SER A 108 4.43 7.59 1.40
N LEU A 109 5.68 7.54 1.88
CA LEU A 109 6.79 6.95 1.14
C LEU A 109 6.55 5.48 0.78
N GLU A 110 6.04 4.67 1.72
CA GLU A 110 5.71 3.26 1.47
C GLU A 110 4.65 3.11 0.37
N ALA A 111 3.57 3.89 0.43
CA ALA A 111 2.51 3.83 -0.57
C ALA A 111 3.03 4.22 -1.96
N LEU A 112 3.74 5.35 -2.07
CA LEU A 112 4.22 5.87 -3.36
C LEU A 112 5.31 4.96 -3.96
N THR A 113 6.24 4.47 -3.15
CA THR A 113 7.26 3.52 -3.64
C THR A 113 6.67 2.17 -4.05
N SER A 114 5.62 1.70 -3.37
CA SER A 114 4.92 0.47 -3.79
C SER A 114 4.20 0.60 -5.13
N LEU A 115 3.86 1.83 -5.54
CA LEU A 115 3.29 2.16 -6.85
C LEU A 115 4.37 2.36 -7.93
N GLY A 116 5.64 2.09 -7.64
CA GLY A 116 6.75 2.29 -8.57
C GLY A 116 7.24 3.74 -8.68
N LEU A 117 6.77 4.64 -7.82
CA LEU A 117 7.10 6.07 -7.87
C LEU A 117 8.36 6.41 -7.06
N GLY A 118 9.18 5.42 -6.70
CA GLY A 118 10.37 5.65 -5.86
C GLY A 118 11.43 6.54 -6.48
N SER A 119 11.46 6.66 -7.81
CA SER A 119 12.36 7.57 -8.54
C SER A 119 11.79 8.97 -8.77
N ASP A 120 10.58 9.28 -8.27
CA ASP A 120 9.98 10.61 -8.45
C ASP A 120 10.82 11.67 -7.70
N PRO A 121 11.32 12.72 -8.37
CA PRO A 121 12.20 13.72 -7.77
C PRO A 121 11.55 14.48 -6.61
N ARG A 122 10.20 14.55 -6.56
CA ARG A 122 9.45 15.20 -5.47
C ARG A 122 9.58 14.44 -4.14
N LEU A 123 10.02 13.18 -4.15
CA LEU A 123 10.26 12.39 -2.94
C LEU A 123 11.64 12.62 -2.32
N LYS A 124 12.55 13.31 -3.01
CA LYS A 124 13.95 13.44 -2.58
C LYS A 124 14.09 13.93 -1.13
N SER A 125 13.44 15.05 -0.78
CA SER A 125 13.51 15.62 0.58
C SER A 125 12.98 14.64 1.64
N ALA A 126 11.91 13.91 1.33
CA ALA A 126 11.30 12.96 2.26
C ALA A 126 12.16 11.70 2.44
N LEU A 127 12.80 11.22 1.38
CA LEU A 127 13.78 10.14 1.43
C LEU A 127 15.02 10.55 2.24
N GLU A 128 15.54 11.76 2.04
CA GLU A 128 16.64 12.31 2.83
C GLU A 128 16.26 12.44 4.32
N LEU A 129 15.05 12.91 4.62
CA LEU A 129 14.51 12.96 5.99
C LEU A 129 14.45 11.56 6.62
N MET A 130 13.96 10.56 5.89
CA MET A 130 13.95 9.17 6.36
C MET A 130 15.37 8.67 6.63
N LEU A 131 16.28 8.79 5.66
CA LEU A 131 17.67 8.34 5.78
C LEU A 131 18.42 9.04 6.92
N SER A 132 18.16 10.32 7.17
CA SER A 132 18.76 11.07 8.28
C SER A 132 18.47 10.50 9.67
N LYS A 133 17.37 9.72 9.80
CA LYS A 133 16.97 9.07 11.04
C LYS A 133 17.57 7.67 11.24
N GLN A 134 18.27 7.14 10.24
CA GLN A 134 18.90 5.82 10.30
C GLN A 134 20.05 5.82 11.32
N ASP A 135 20.14 4.78 12.13
CA ASP A 135 21.29 4.58 13.02
C ASP A 135 22.49 3.97 12.28
N LYS A 136 23.65 3.92 12.95
CA LYS A 136 24.91 3.36 12.40
C LYS A 136 24.82 1.88 12.00
N GLN A 137 23.78 1.17 12.42
CA GLN A 137 23.53 -0.25 12.13
C GLN A 137 22.44 -0.43 11.08
N GLY A 138 21.96 0.65 10.46
CA GLY A 138 20.96 0.60 9.40
C GLY A 138 19.51 0.49 9.90
N ARG A 139 19.23 0.87 11.15
CA ARG A 139 17.89 0.71 11.78
C ARG A 139 17.24 2.04 12.08
N TRP A 140 15.92 2.02 12.28
CA TRP A 140 15.12 3.18 12.69
C TRP A 140 14.49 2.98 14.06
N LYS A 141 14.30 4.08 14.80
CA LYS A 141 13.73 4.06 16.15
C LYS A 141 12.21 4.03 16.13
N MET A 142 11.61 3.48 17.19
CA MET A 142 10.19 3.62 17.49
C MET A 142 9.91 5.00 18.10
N GLU A 143 9.64 6.03 17.30
CA GLU A 143 9.41 7.40 17.79
C GLU A 143 7.96 7.66 18.23
N TYR A 144 7.00 6.97 17.62
CA TYR A 144 5.58 6.99 17.97
C TYR A 144 5.06 5.60 18.33
N THR A 145 4.21 5.51 19.36
CA THR A 145 3.59 4.26 19.81
C THR A 145 2.18 4.50 20.31
N TYR A 146 1.32 3.49 20.16
CA TYR A 146 0.01 3.41 20.80
C TYR A 146 0.05 2.71 22.18
N LYS A 147 1.15 2.88 22.92
CA LYS A 147 1.35 2.23 24.22
C LYS A 147 0.16 2.46 25.15
N GLY A 148 -0.39 1.38 25.70
CA GLY A 148 -1.56 1.43 26.60
C GLY A 148 -2.89 1.78 25.91
N LYS A 149 -2.93 1.86 24.57
CA LYS A 149 -4.14 2.08 23.77
C LYS A 149 -4.54 0.86 22.92
N THR A 150 -3.82 -0.23 23.04
CA THR A 150 -4.03 -1.48 22.30
C THR A 150 -3.93 -2.67 23.26
N TRP A 151 -4.41 -3.84 22.85
CA TRP A 151 -4.34 -5.06 23.66
C TRP A 151 -2.91 -5.53 23.95
N ALA A 152 -1.94 -5.18 23.10
CA ALA A 152 -0.55 -5.55 23.27
C ALA A 152 0.38 -4.41 22.86
N ASP A 153 1.32 -4.06 23.75
CA ASP A 153 2.40 -3.14 23.43
C ASP A 153 3.43 -3.86 22.53
N MET A 154 3.67 -3.34 21.33
CA MET A 154 4.50 -4.01 20.31
C MET A 154 6.00 -3.96 20.62
N GLU A 155 6.57 -2.75 20.77
CA GLU A 155 8.00 -2.54 20.99
C GLU A 155 8.25 -1.30 21.86
N LYS A 156 9.50 -1.12 22.32
CA LYS A 156 9.87 -0.01 23.22
C LYS A 156 10.10 1.28 22.45
N LYS A 157 9.36 2.34 22.82
CA LYS A 157 9.57 3.70 22.32
C LYS A 157 11.02 4.17 22.54
N GLY A 158 11.59 4.82 21.54
CA GLY A 158 12.95 5.38 21.54
C GLY A 158 14.06 4.37 21.24
N GLN A 159 13.76 3.08 21.20
CA GLN A 159 14.71 2.02 20.84
C GLN A 159 14.62 1.73 19.33
N PRO A 160 15.68 1.14 18.72
CA PRO A 160 15.59 0.58 17.38
C PRO A 160 14.41 -0.39 17.27
N SER A 161 13.64 -0.26 16.20
CA SER A 161 12.38 -0.97 15.96
C SER A 161 12.48 -1.91 14.79
N LYS A 162 12.03 -3.16 14.93
CA LYS A 162 12.01 -4.10 13.79
C LYS A 162 10.94 -3.69 12.79
N TRP A 163 9.77 -3.29 13.27
CA TRP A 163 8.66 -2.85 12.42
C TRP A 163 8.98 -1.59 11.63
N VAL A 164 9.47 -0.53 12.28
CA VAL A 164 9.82 0.70 11.57
C VAL A 164 10.98 0.47 10.60
N THR A 165 11.96 -0.35 10.99
CA THR A 165 13.07 -0.70 10.08
C THR A 165 12.56 -1.46 8.85
N LEU A 166 11.65 -2.43 9.01
CA LEU A 166 11.05 -3.13 7.87
C LEU A 166 10.31 -2.18 6.92
N ARG A 167 9.54 -1.23 7.47
CA ARG A 167 8.85 -0.18 6.71
C ARG A 167 9.85 0.64 5.87
N ALA A 168 10.93 1.12 6.49
CA ALA A 168 11.99 1.87 5.80
C ALA A 168 12.70 1.03 4.72
N LEU A 169 12.97 -0.26 4.98
CA LEU A 169 13.59 -1.15 4.00
C LEU A 169 12.69 -1.40 2.78
N ARG A 170 11.36 -1.43 2.94
CA ARG A 170 10.42 -1.53 1.82
C ARG A 170 10.48 -0.30 0.92
N VAL A 171 10.55 0.89 1.53
CA VAL A 171 10.78 2.14 0.80
C VAL A 171 12.08 2.07 0.02
N LEU A 172 13.20 1.73 0.67
CA LEU A 172 14.50 1.63 -0.01
C LEU A 172 14.49 0.61 -1.16
N LYS A 173 13.81 -0.53 -0.99
CA LYS A 173 13.63 -1.50 -2.07
C LYS A 173 12.85 -0.90 -3.25
N GLY A 174 11.78 -0.16 -3.00
CA GLY A 174 11.01 0.48 -4.08
C GLY A 174 11.71 1.65 -4.76
N VAL A 175 12.81 2.17 -4.18
CA VAL A 175 13.62 3.24 -4.77
C VAL A 175 14.83 2.69 -5.54
N TYR A 176 15.49 1.65 -5.02
CA TYR A 176 16.79 1.17 -5.50
C TYR A 176 16.82 -0.29 -5.99
N GLY A 177 15.71 -1.01 -5.88
CA GLY A 177 15.63 -2.46 -6.17
C GLY A 177 14.91 -2.81 -7.46
#